data_AF-A0A534AYS1-F1
#
_entry.id   AF-A0A534AYS1-F1
#
_cell.length_a   1.000
_cell.length_b   1.000
_cell.length_c   1.000
_cell.angle_alpha   90.00
_cell.angle_beta   90.00
_cell.angle_gamma   90.00
#
_symmetry.space_group_name_H-M   'P 1'
#
loop_
_entity.id
_entity.type
_entity.pdbx_description
1 polymer ?
#
loop_
_entity_poly.entity_id
_entity_poly.type
_entity_poly.pdbx_seq_one_letter_code
_entity_poly.pdbx_strand_id
1 'polypeptide(L)'
;MSAADELTAALAEECARHTVEAFARYNAEFRAITRRAPLRFDSRDLRASQQDAIERIGLYERFVNQTVAELRERLGSRSLERALWRRIRGAFAARITEQADPEFTKTFFSSISRRVFGTVGVAPDVEFVATDLDPLADIHTSVGTNTYLNHGSLSLLFEDLLGDVRFRSPWRDLDGSIAHVTAEVRSHLRSRGELAAVRKVEVIRSWGGGCCCRW
;
A
#
# COMPACT_ATOMS: atom_id res chain seq x y z
N MET A 1 21.79 -0.67 34.91
CA MET A 1 21.77 -1.37 33.61
C MET A 1 23.18 -1.92 33.38
N SER A 2 23.35 -3.15 32.92
CA SER A 2 24.68 -3.72 32.65
C SER A 2 25.18 -3.27 31.27
N ALA A 3 26.50 -3.13 31.07
CA ALA A 3 27.09 -2.78 29.77
C ALA A 3 26.67 -3.75 28.64
N ALA A 4 26.46 -5.04 28.98
CA ALA A 4 25.95 -6.04 28.04
C ALA A 4 24.48 -5.80 27.63
N ASP A 5 23.69 -5.22 28.54
CA ASP A 5 22.30 -4.87 28.29
C ASP A 5 22.17 -3.61 27.42
N GLU A 6 23.07 -2.64 27.59
CA GLU A 6 23.20 -1.47 26.73
C GLU A 6 23.64 -1.86 25.31
N LEU A 7 24.63 -2.74 25.16
CA LEU A 7 25.04 -3.24 23.85
C LEU A 7 23.91 -4.00 23.14
N THR A 8 23.14 -4.78 23.89
CA THR A 8 21.97 -5.49 23.35
C THR A 8 20.85 -4.50 22.97
N ALA A 9 20.67 -3.41 23.71
CA ALA A 9 19.74 -2.34 23.37
C ALA A 9 20.14 -1.68 22.04
N ALA A 10 21.41 -1.28 21.92
CA ALA A 10 21.94 -0.61 20.74
C ALA A 10 21.83 -1.50 19.49
N LEU A 11 22.15 -2.80 19.61
CA LEU A 11 22.01 -3.75 18.51
C LEU A 11 20.53 -3.92 18.10
N ALA A 12 19.61 -3.98 19.06
CA ALA A 12 18.19 -4.10 18.77
C ALA A 12 17.66 -2.86 18.03
N GLU A 13 18.10 -1.69 18.47
CA GLU A 13 17.77 -0.39 17.89
C GLU A 13 18.29 -0.25 16.45
N GLU A 14 19.51 -0.70 16.21
CA GLU A 14 20.12 -0.74 14.88
C GLU A 14 19.36 -1.68 13.93
N CYS A 15 19.03 -2.90 14.38
CA CYS A 15 18.29 -3.87 13.57
C CYS A 15 16.86 -3.40 13.27
N ALA A 16 16.20 -2.76 14.23
CA ALA A 16 14.90 -2.15 14.04
C ALA A 16 14.95 -1.03 12.98
N ARG A 17 15.91 -0.10 13.11
CA ARG A 17 16.13 0.98 12.12
C ARG A 17 16.38 0.42 10.73
N HIS A 18 17.25 -0.59 10.63
CA HIS A 18 17.58 -1.23 9.38
C HIS A 18 16.36 -1.87 8.70
N THR A 19 15.47 -2.49 9.49
CA THR A 19 14.24 -3.10 8.97
C THR A 19 13.24 -2.04 8.46
N VAL A 20 13.11 -0.91 9.16
CA VAL A 20 12.29 0.23 8.70
C VAL A 20 12.85 0.82 7.41
N GLU A 21 14.17 1.02 7.32
CA GLU A 21 14.84 1.50 6.10
C GLU A 21 14.66 0.53 4.92
N ALA A 22 14.73 -0.79 5.17
CA ALA A 22 14.47 -1.80 4.16
C ALA A 22 13.05 -1.72 3.60
N PHE A 23 12.05 -1.57 4.48
CA PHE A 23 10.66 -1.37 4.07
C PHE A 23 10.47 -0.06 3.27
N ALA A 24 11.10 1.04 3.69
CA ALA A 24 11.03 2.31 2.98
C ALA A 24 11.60 2.19 1.56
N ARG A 25 12.72 1.48 1.38
CA ARG A 25 13.31 1.19 0.06
C ARG A 25 12.39 0.31 -0.79
N TYR A 26 11.82 -0.75 -0.22
CA TYR A 26 10.83 -1.59 -0.88
C TYR A 26 9.65 -0.76 -1.41
N ASN A 27 9.05 0.08 -0.55
CA ASN A 27 7.90 0.90 -0.90
C ASN A 27 8.25 1.94 -1.97
N ALA A 28 9.45 2.53 -1.90
CA ALA A 28 9.94 3.45 -2.93
C ALA A 28 10.07 2.78 -4.31
N GLU A 29 10.63 1.56 -4.36
CA GLU A 29 10.74 0.76 -5.60
C GLU A 29 9.38 0.30 -6.11
N PHE A 30 8.50 -0.16 -5.23
CA PHE A 30 7.13 -0.56 -5.57
C PHE A 30 6.37 0.61 -6.22
N ARG A 31 6.49 1.82 -5.65
CA ARG A 31 5.90 3.05 -6.19
C ARG A 31 6.57 3.43 -7.52
N ALA A 32 7.87 3.24 -7.67
CA ALA A 32 8.57 3.52 -8.92
C ALA A 32 8.10 2.64 -10.07
N ILE A 33 7.93 1.34 -9.85
CA ILE A 33 7.35 0.41 -10.83
C ILE A 33 5.91 0.82 -11.15
N THR A 34 5.10 1.04 -10.11
CA THR A 34 3.70 1.40 -10.28
C THR A 34 3.56 2.66 -11.14
N ARG A 35 4.37 3.71 -10.89
CA ARG A 35 4.39 4.98 -11.65
C ARG A 35 4.63 4.85 -13.16
N ARG A 36 5.09 3.69 -13.65
CA ARG A 36 5.27 3.43 -15.09
C ARG A 36 3.93 3.19 -15.80
N ALA A 37 2.88 2.78 -15.07
CA ALA A 37 1.62 2.32 -15.65
C ALA A 37 0.94 3.30 -16.64
N PRO A 38 0.86 4.62 -16.39
CA PRO A 38 0.24 5.55 -17.34
C PRO A 38 0.97 5.57 -18.68
N LEU A 39 2.31 5.61 -18.63
CA LEU A 39 3.12 5.61 -19.85
C LEU A 39 2.91 4.31 -20.63
N ARG A 40 2.90 3.15 -19.95
CA ARG A 40 2.64 1.84 -20.59
C ARG A 40 1.26 1.77 -21.23
N PHE A 41 0.25 2.30 -20.54
CA PHE A 41 -1.11 2.37 -21.04
C PHE A 41 -1.20 3.26 -22.28
N ASP A 42 -0.66 4.48 -22.19
CA ASP A 42 -0.68 5.47 -23.28
C ASP A 42 0.08 4.96 -24.52
N SER A 43 1.19 4.24 -24.33
CA SER A 43 1.96 3.65 -25.43
C SER A 43 1.42 2.30 -25.91
N ARG A 44 0.34 1.79 -25.32
CA ARG A 44 -0.23 0.45 -25.60
C ARG A 44 0.79 -0.69 -25.44
N ASP A 45 1.75 -0.52 -24.55
CA ASP A 45 2.83 -1.48 -24.32
C ASP A 45 2.41 -2.55 -23.30
N LEU A 46 1.58 -3.47 -23.78
CA LEU A 46 1.03 -4.56 -22.95
C LEU A 46 2.12 -5.48 -22.41
N ARG A 47 3.17 -5.73 -23.19
CA ARG A 47 4.27 -6.61 -22.79
C ARG A 47 5.03 -6.02 -21.61
N ALA A 48 5.38 -4.74 -21.68
CA ALA A 48 6.10 -4.13 -20.57
C ALA A 48 5.18 -3.88 -19.35
N SER A 49 3.88 -3.65 -19.55
CA SER A 49 2.92 -3.65 -18.43
C SER A 49 2.88 -5.01 -17.71
N GLN A 50 2.98 -6.12 -18.45
CA GLN A 50 3.05 -7.46 -17.86
C GLN A 50 4.38 -7.67 -17.12
N GLN A 51 5.49 -7.20 -17.67
CA GLN A 51 6.80 -7.25 -17.01
C GLN A 51 6.81 -6.44 -15.71
N ASP A 52 6.27 -5.22 -15.71
CA ASP A 52 6.13 -4.38 -14.52
C ASP A 52 5.29 -5.10 -13.43
N ALA A 53 4.24 -5.83 -13.82
CA ALA A 53 3.45 -6.62 -12.88
C ALA A 53 4.26 -7.79 -12.27
N ILE A 54 5.03 -8.53 -13.07
CA ILE A 54 5.90 -9.62 -12.60
C ILE A 54 6.98 -9.08 -11.65
N GLU A 55 7.64 -7.98 -12.03
CA GLU A 55 8.66 -7.31 -11.22
C GLU A 55 8.08 -6.92 -9.85
N ARG A 56 6.88 -6.34 -9.84
CA ARG A 56 6.20 -5.92 -8.61
C ARG A 56 5.80 -7.09 -7.70
N ILE A 57 5.37 -8.22 -8.27
CA ILE A 57 5.03 -9.43 -7.50
C ILE A 57 6.28 -10.00 -6.82
N GLY A 58 7.38 -10.12 -7.55
CA GLY A 58 8.65 -10.64 -7.01
C GLY A 58 9.36 -9.69 -6.04
N LEU A 59 9.02 -8.39 -6.06
CA LEU A 59 9.69 -7.36 -5.29
C LEU A 59 9.64 -7.60 -3.78
N TYR A 60 8.47 -7.97 -3.26
CA TYR A 60 8.27 -8.15 -1.82
C TYR A 60 9.14 -9.29 -1.29
N GLU A 61 9.10 -10.45 -1.94
CA GLU A 61 9.90 -11.61 -1.53
C GLU A 61 11.40 -11.32 -1.59
N ARG A 62 11.86 -10.59 -2.63
CA ARG A 62 13.27 -10.17 -2.73
C ARG A 62 13.70 -9.33 -1.54
N PHE A 63 12.93 -8.31 -1.17
CA PHE A 63 13.26 -7.43 -0.05
C PHE A 63 13.20 -8.15 1.30
N VAL A 64 12.23 -9.04 1.51
CA VAL A 64 12.18 -9.88 2.73
C VAL A 64 13.42 -10.76 2.82
N ASN A 65 13.76 -11.50 1.76
CA ASN A 65 14.92 -12.39 1.74
C ASN A 65 16.24 -11.63 1.97
N GLN A 66 16.40 -10.48 1.31
CA GLN A 66 17.56 -9.62 1.49
C GLN A 66 17.67 -9.14 2.94
N THR A 67 16.59 -8.62 3.52
CA THR A 67 16.59 -8.11 4.91
C THR A 67 16.87 -9.24 5.90
N VAL A 68 16.35 -10.46 5.67
CA VAL A 68 16.66 -11.64 6.48
C VAL A 68 18.16 -11.95 6.45
N ALA A 69 18.80 -11.91 5.28
CA ALA A 69 20.23 -12.15 5.15
C ALA A 69 21.05 -11.07 5.88
N GLU A 70 20.71 -9.79 5.66
CA GLU A 70 21.36 -8.63 6.30
C GLU A 70 21.22 -8.68 7.83
N LEU A 71 20.06 -9.06 8.37
CA LEU A 71 19.86 -9.23 9.81
C LEU A 71 20.62 -10.43 10.38
N ARG A 72 20.69 -11.56 9.65
CA ARG A 72 21.48 -12.72 10.09
C ARG A 72 22.97 -12.37 10.22
N GLU A 73 23.50 -11.58 9.30
CA GLU A 73 24.87 -11.11 9.34
C GLU A 73 25.11 -10.19 10.56
N ARG A 74 24.24 -9.19 10.77
CA ARG A 74 24.35 -8.25 11.90
C ARG A 74 24.21 -8.92 13.27
N LEU A 75 23.28 -9.87 13.40
CA LEU A 75 23.00 -10.56 14.65
C LEU A 75 23.96 -11.71 14.93
N GLY A 76 24.62 -12.26 13.90
CA GLY A 76 25.54 -13.38 14.01
C GLY A 76 24.93 -14.59 14.73
N SER A 77 25.64 -15.10 15.74
CA SER A 77 25.20 -16.24 16.56
C SER A 77 23.92 -15.95 17.37
N ARG A 78 23.56 -14.68 17.54
CA ARG A 78 22.36 -14.25 18.28
C ARG A 78 21.12 -14.11 17.38
N SER A 79 21.24 -14.44 16.08
CA SER A 79 20.16 -14.29 15.10
C SER A 79 18.88 -15.06 15.43
N LEU A 80 18.98 -16.14 16.23
CA LEU A 80 17.83 -16.94 16.70
C LEU A 80 17.46 -16.67 18.17
N GLU A 81 18.01 -15.64 18.80
CA GLU A 81 17.72 -15.30 20.19
C GLU A 81 16.37 -14.56 20.31
N ARG A 82 15.32 -15.24 20.78
CA ARG A 82 13.97 -14.65 20.91
C ARG A 82 13.93 -13.42 21.82
N ALA A 83 14.74 -13.38 22.87
CA ALA A 83 14.82 -12.23 23.77
C ALA A 83 15.30 -10.96 23.05
N LEU A 84 16.30 -11.10 22.17
CA LEU A 84 16.76 -10.01 21.31
C LEU A 84 15.68 -9.62 20.29
N TRP A 85 15.02 -10.59 19.65
CA TRP A 85 13.93 -10.29 18.71
C TRP A 85 12.73 -9.58 19.35
N ARG A 86 12.39 -9.87 20.61
CA ARG A 86 11.39 -9.10 21.36
C ARG A 86 11.79 -7.62 21.49
N ARG A 87 13.07 -7.35 21.76
CA ARG A 87 13.61 -5.97 21.83
C ARG A 87 13.60 -5.30 20.46
N ILE A 88 14.00 -6.02 19.40
CA ILE A 88 13.96 -5.52 18.02
C ILE A 88 12.52 -5.17 17.65
N ARG A 89 11.55 -6.06 17.93
CA ARG A 89 10.12 -5.81 17.67
C ARG A 89 9.62 -4.57 18.41
N GLY A 90 9.97 -4.40 19.69
CA GLY A 90 9.61 -3.21 20.48
C GLY A 90 10.21 -1.92 19.90
N ALA A 91 11.51 -1.93 19.60
CA ALA A 91 12.22 -0.82 18.97
C ALA A 91 11.69 -0.49 17.56
N PHE A 92 11.23 -1.50 16.83
CA PHE A 92 10.59 -1.34 15.54
C PHE A 92 9.20 -0.71 15.66
N ALA A 93 8.36 -1.22 16.57
CA ALA A 93 7.03 -0.68 16.84
C ALA A 93 7.06 0.81 17.19
N ALA A 94 8.00 1.20 18.06
CA ALA A 94 8.18 2.59 18.48
C ALA A 94 8.58 3.54 17.33
N ARG A 95 9.22 3.03 16.29
CA ARG A 95 9.64 3.84 15.12
C ARG A 95 8.53 4.10 14.12
N ILE A 96 7.55 3.22 14.07
CA ILE A 96 6.51 3.26 13.04
C ILE A 96 5.21 3.86 13.56
N THR A 97 5.16 4.26 14.83
CA THR A 97 3.95 4.80 15.49
C THR A 97 3.38 6.03 14.78
N GLU A 98 4.21 6.87 14.16
CA GLU A 98 3.78 8.07 13.44
C GLU A 98 3.57 7.84 11.93
N GLN A 99 3.70 6.60 11.43
CA GLN A 99 3.43 6.29 10.03
C GLN A 99 1.93 6.28 9.77
N ALA A 100 1.51 6.72 8.58
CA ALA A 100 0.08 6.79 8.24
C ALA A 100 -0.54 5.40 7.97
N ASP A 101 0.26 4.39 7.64
CA ASP A 101 -0.13 2.99 7.53
C ASP A 101 0.96 2.08 8.13
N PRO A 102 1.00 1.93 9.46
CA PRO A 102 2.00 1.10 10.13
C PRO A 102 1.73 -0.39 9.93
N GLU A 103 0.52 -0.76 9.53
CA GLU A 103 0.04 -2.14 9.45
C GLU A 103 0.79 -2.96 8.40
N PHE A 104 1.01 -2.34 7.24
CA PHE A 104 1.79 -2.98 6.19
C PHE A 104 3.28 -3.12 6.59
N THR A 105 3.80 -2.13 7.32
CA THR A 105 5.16 -2.16 7.86
C THR A 105 5.33 -3.27 8.92
N LYS A 106 4.34 -3.47 9.81
CA LYS A 106 4.30 -4.59 10.77
C LYS A 106 4.27 -5.94 10.06
N THR A 107 3.51 -6.07 8.97
CA THR A 107 3.44 -7.30 8.17
C THR A 107 4.79 -7.65 7.53
N PHE A 108 5.52 -6.64 7.06
CA PHE A 108 6.88 -6.82 6.54
C PHE A 108 7.83 -7.36 7.62
N PHE A 109 7.78 -6.80 8.82
CA PHE A 109 8.56 -7.30 9.97
C PHE A 109 8.19 -8.75 10.32
N SER A 110 6.90 -9.07 10.42
CA SER A 110 6.45 -10.44 10.70
C SER A 110 6.93 -11.43 9.64
N SER A 111 6.93 -11.03 8.37
CA SER A 111 7.44 -11.88 7.27
C SER A 111 8.92 -12.21 7.44
N ILE A 112 9.74 -11.25 7.87
CA ILE A 112 11.16 -11.43 8.17
C ILE A 112 11.33 -12.38 9.37
N SER A 113 10.67 -12.08 10.49
CA SER A 113 10.77 -12.86 11.72
C SER A 113 10.39 -14.33 11.49
N ARG A 114 9.26 -14.59 10.81
CA ARG A 114 8.82 -15.96 10.47
C ARG A 114 9.86 -16.71 9.64
N ARG A 115 10.54 -16.04 8.71
CA ARG A 115 11.56 -16.64 7.85
C ARG A 115 12.89 -16.86 8.57
N VAL A 116 13.21 -16.04 9.55
CA VAL A 116 14.36 -16.25 10.46
C VAL A 116 14.14 -17.48 11.32
N PHE A 117 12.95 -17.62 11.93
CA PHE A 117 12.63 -18.70 12.88
C PHE A 117 12.06 -19.98 12.25
N GLY A 118 11.69 -19.96 10.97
CA GLY A 118 10.97 -21.07 10.35
C GLY A 118 9.61 -21.33 11.00
N THR A 119 8.94 -20.27 11.47
CA THR A 119 7.74 -20.37 12.30
C THR A 119 6.60 -21.10 11.59
N VAL A 120 6.15 -22.20 12.18
CA VAL A 120 4.88 -22.87 11.86
C VAL A 120 3.86 -22.45 12.92
N GLY A 121 2.69 -21.94 12.50
CA GLY A 121 1.70 -21.36 13.41
C GLY A 121 1.98 -19.88 13.71
N VAL A 122 1.89 -19.49 14.99
CA VAL A 122 2.00 -18.08 15.45
C VAL A 122 3.06 -17.97 16.56
N ALA A 123 3.85 -16.89 16.54
CA ALA A 123 4.89 -16.59 17.52
C ALA A 123 4.75 -15.15 18.06
N PRO A 124 3.75 -14.86 18.91
CA PRO A 124 3.33 -13.50 19.28
C PRO A 124 4.38 -12.67 20.04
N ASP A 125 5.47 -13.28 20.47
CA ASP A 125 6.57 -12.60 21.14
C ASP A 125 7.58 -12.00 20.14
N VAL A 126 7.70 -12.57 18.93
CA VAL A 126 8.69 -12.16 17.92
C VAL A 126 8.07 -11.71 16.60
N GLU A 127 6.75 -11.73 16.46
CA GLU A 127 6.01 -11.21 15.30
C GLU A 127 4.82 -10.36 15.76
N PHE A 128 4.29 -9.50 14.87
CA PHE A 128 3.01 -8.84 15.06
C PHE A 128 1.88 -9.78 14.61
N VAL A 129 0.93 -10.03 15.49
CA VAL A 129 -0.22 -10.92 15.25
C VAL A 129 -1.49 -10.11 15.01
N ALA A 130 -2.59 -10.75 14.65
CA ALA A 130 -3.83 -10.05 14.29
C ALA A 130 -4.32 -9.03 15.35
N THR A 131 -4.07 -9.24 16.64
CA THR A 131 -4.42 -8.26 17.69
C THR A 131 -3.53 -7.02 17.69
N ASP A 132 -2.33 -7.11 17.13
CA ASP A 132 -1.42 -5.97 16.95
C ASP A 132 -1.72 -5.21 15.66
N LEU A 133 -2.57 -5.78 14.80
CA LEU A 133 -2.96 -5.23 13.52
C LEU A 133 -4.39 -4.68 13.63
N ASP A 134 -4.55 -3.40 13.92
CA ASP A 134 -5.87 -2.76 13.90
C ASP A 134 -5.98 -1.86 12.67
N PRO A 135 -6.47 -2.39 11.52
CA PRO A 135 -6.65 -1.60 10.31
C PRO A 135 -7.72 -0.51 10.44
N LEU A 136 -8.49 -0.49 11.55
CA LEU A 136 -9.54 0.49 11.82
C LEU A 136 -9.17 1.48 12.92
N ALA A 137 -8.12 1.24 13.71
CA ALA A 137 -7.67 2.15 14.77
C ALA A 137 -7.23 3.51 14.23
N ASP A 138 -6.61 3.53 13.04
CA ASP A 138 -6.01 4.70 12.40
C ASP A 138 -6.65 5.00 11.03
N ILE A 139 -7.98 4.97 10.91
CA ILE A 139 -8.67 5.55 9.73
C ILE A 139 -8.57 7.09 9.80
N HIS A 140 -7.35 7.61 9.71
CA HIS A 140 -7.03 9.03 9.60
C HIS A 140 -6.68 9.41 8.15
N THR A 141 -6.43 8.43 7.28
CA THR A 141 -6.19 8.64 5.85
C THR A 141 -7.52 8.74 5.12
N SER A 142 -8.04 9.97 4.99
CA SER A 142 -9.10 10.24 4.02
C SER A 142 -8.58 9.83 2.64
N VAL A 143 -9.13 8.77 2.05
CA VAL A 143 -8.86 8.46 0.64
C VAL A 143 -9.24 9.69 -0.16
N GLY A 144 -8.26 10.33 -0.79
CA GLY A 144 -8.51 11.54 -1.56
C GLY A 144 -9.47 11.20 -2.69
N THR A 145 -10.71 11.69 -2.63
CA THR A 145 -11.69 11.56 -3.70
C THR A 145 -11.80 12.87 -4.47
N ASN A 146 -12.18 12.75 -5.73
CA ASN A 146 -12.81 13.83 -6.46
C ASN A 146 -14.32 13.64 -6.37
N THR A 147 -15.04 14.71 -6.07
CA THR A 147 -16.50 14.70 -5.93
C THR A 147 -17.12 15.44 -7.11
N TYR A 148 -17.97 14.75 -7.86
CA TYR A 148 -18.73 15.31 -8.97
C TYR A 148 -20.19 15.43 -8.55
N LEU A 149 -20.73 16.64 -8.59
CA LEU A 149 -22.09 16.93 -8.12
C LEU A 149 -23.08 16.83 -9.28
N ASN A 150 -24.27 16.29 -9.01
CA ASN A 150 -25.33 16.26 -10.01
C ASN A 150 -26.16 17.54 -9.90
N HIS A 151 -25.97 18.45 -10.85
CA HIS A 151 -26.71 19.71 -10.95
C HIS A 151 -28.01 19.60 -11.75
N GLY A 152 -28.58 18.39 -11.87
CA GLY A 152 -29.84 18.13 -12.58
C GLY A 152 -29.68 17.32 -13.87
N SER A 153 -28.44 17.07 -14.31
CA SER A 153 -28.14 16.20 -15.44
C SER A 153 -27.04 15.21 -15.08
N LEU A 154 -27.41 13.93 -15.05
CA LEU A 154 -26.46 12.85 -14.81
C LEU A 154 -25.43 12.73 -15.94
N SER A 155 -25.81 13.09 -17.17
CA SER A 155 -24.90 13.11 -18.32
C SER A 155 -23.84 14.19 -18.19
N LEU A 156 -24.20 15.41 -17.73
CA LEU A 156 -23.22 16.47 -17.46
C LEU A 156 -22.27 16.08 -16.32
N LEU A 157 -22.77 15.42 -15.27
CA LEU A 157 -21.92 14.87 -14.21
C LEU A 157 -20.87 13.90 -14.78
N PHE A 158 -21.29 13.00 -15.67
CA PHE A 158 -20.36 12.03 -16.27
C PHE A 158 -19.45 12.64 -17.33
N GLU A 159 -19.88 13.71 -18.00
CA GLU A 159 -19.02 14.54 -18.85
C GLU A 159 -17.88 15.17 -18.04
N ASP A 160 -18.20 15.83 -16.91
CA ASP A 160 -17.21 16.39 -16.00
C ASP A 160 -16.23 15.31 -15.49
N LEU A 161 -16.79 14.18 -15.03
CA LEU A 161 -16.01 13.07 -14.50
C LEU A 161 -15.06 12.48 -15.55
N LEU A 162 -15.54 12.17 -16.75
CA LEU A 162 -14.73 11.57 -17.81
C LEU A 162 -13.78 12.57 -18.46
N GLY A 163 -14.14 13.86 -18.47
CA GLY A 163 -13.29 14.96 -18.92
C GLY A 163 -12.09 15.20 -18.00
N ASP A 164 -12.25 14.99 -16.69
CA ASP A 164 -11.17 15.08 -15.71
C ASP A 164 -10.16 13.92 -15.82
N VAL A 165 -10.52 12.82 -16.48
CA VAL A 165 -9.61 11.68 -16.69
C VAL A 165 -8.59 12.03 -17.78
N ARG A 166 -7.35 12.25 -17.36
CA ARG A 166 -6.24 12.65 -18.25
C ARG A 166 -5.54 11.44 -18.85
N PHE A 167 -6.03 10.95 -19.99
CA PHE A 167 -5.27 10.06 -20.87
C PHE A 167 -4.47 10.88 -21.89
N ARG A 168 -3.32 10.37 -22.37
CA ARG A 168 -2.63 11.01 -23.51
C ARG A 168 -3.28 10.64 -24.85
N SER A 169 -4.13 9.63 -24.87
CA SER A 169 -4.91 9.24 -26.04
C SER A 169 -6.31 9.88 -26.00
N PRO A 170 -6.83 10.36 -27.13
CA PRO A 170 -8.20 10.85 -27.20
C PRO A 170 -9.20 9.71 -27.00
N TRP A 171 -10.38 10.06 -26.48
CA TRP A 171 -11.53 9.17 -26.46
C TRP A 171 -11.92 8.80 -27.89
N ARG A 172 -12.22 7.51 -28.13
CA ARG A 172 -12.76 7.06 -29.42
C ARG A 172 -14.15 7.64 -29.68
N ASP A 173 -14.98 7.65 -28.64
CA ASP A 173 -16.35 8.16 -28.65
C ASP A 173 -16.73 8.57 -27.21
N LEU A 174 -16.48 9.84 -26.86
CA LEU A 174 -16.74 10.35 -25.51
C LEU A 174 -18.25 10.42 -25.24
N ASP A 175 -19.02 10.96 -26.19
CA ASP A 175 -20.47 11.12 -26.08
C ASP A 175 -21.17 9.77 -25.91
N GLY A 176 -20.79 8.77 -26.71
CA GLY A 176 -21.28 7.40 -26.56
C GLY A 176 -20.90 6.79 -25.21
N SER A 177 -19.71 7.09 -24.68
CA SER A 177 -19.29 6.64 -23.35
C SER A 177 -20.12 7.27 -22.23
N ILE A 178 -20.39 8.58 -22.32
CA ILE A 178 -21.27 9.33 -21.40
C ILE A 178 -22.69 8.77 -21.43
N ALA A 179 -23.23 8.55 -22.63
CA ALA A 179 -24.56 7.99 -22.80
C ALA A 179 -24.67 6.58 -22.21
N HIS A 180 -23.67 5.74 -22.44
CA HIS A 180 -23.62 4.37 -21.93
C HIS A 180 -23.59 4.35 -20.39
N VAL A 181 -22.65 5.04 -19.74
CA VAL A 181 -22.55 5.06 -18.27
C VAL A 181 -23.80 5.66 -17.63
N THR A 182 -24.37 6.71 -18.23
CA THR A 182 -25.63 7.31 -17.76
C THR A 182 -26.77 6.31 -17.79
N ALA A 183 -26.91 5.55 -18.88
CA ALA A 183 -27.97 4.56 -19.05
C ALA A 183 -27.83 3.40 -18.05
N GLU A 184 -26.61 2.89 -17.86
CA GLU A 184 -26.32 1.81 -16.93
C GLU A 184 -26.61 2.20 -15.48
N VAL A 185 -26.16 3.38 -15.04
CA VAL A 185 -26.43 3.86 -13.67
C VAL A 185 -27.93 4.04 -13.44
N ARG A 186 -28.66 4.62 -14.41
CA ARG A 186 -30.13 4.72 -14.33
C ARG A 186 -30.82 3.37 -14.30
N SER A 187 -30.34 2.39 -15.06
CA SER A 187 -30.88 1.03 -15.06
C SER A 187 -30.68 0.36 -13.70
N HIS A 188 -29.46 0.47 -13.15
CA HIS A 188 -29.08 -0.12 -11.88
C HIS A 188 -29.86 0.46 -10.68
N LEU A 189 -30.08 1.78 -10.65
CA LEU A 189 -30.86 2.39 -9.57
C LEU A 189 -32.34 1.99 -9.63
N ARG A 190 -32.90 1.92 -10.85
CA ARG A 190 -34.28 1.45 -11.05
C ARG A 190 -34.46 0.01 -10.60
N SER A 191 -33.50 -0.88 -10.90
CA SER A 191 -33.59 -2.28 -10.47
C SER A 191 -33.49 -2.47 -8.95
N ARG A 192 -32.88 -1.51 -8.24
CA ARG A 192 -32.82 -1.47 -6.77
C ARG A 192 -34.02 -0.77 -6.12
N GLY A 193 -34.94 -0.22 -6.91
CA GLY A 193 -36.07 0.57 -6.38
C GLY A 193 -35.66 1.92 -5.80
N GLU A 194 -34.47 2.41 -6.12
CA GLU A 194 -33.98 3.72 -5.66
C GLU A 194 -34.71 4.84 -6.42
N LEU A 195 -35.60 5.53 -5.71
CA LEU A 195 -36.40 6.63 -6.26
C LEU A 195 -35.68 7.99 -6.16
N ALA A 196 -34.65 8.08 -5.31
CA ALA A 196 -33.86 9.29 -5.15
C ALA A 196 -32.93 9.52 -6.35
N ALA A 197 -32.88 10.76 -6.83
CA ALA A 197 -31.89 11.15 -7.82
C ALA A 197 -30.48 11.06 -7.24
N VAL A 198 -29.52 10.57 -8.03
CA VAL A 198 -28.09 10.62 -7.70
C VAL A 198 -27.71 12.06 -7.39
N ARG A 199 -27.17 12.32 -6.20
CA ARG A 199 -26.74 13.68 -5.80
C ARG A 199 -25.29 13.97 -6.15
N LYS A 200 -24.42 12.98 -6.01
CA LYS A 200 -22.98 13.08 -6.28
C LYS A 200 -22.41 11.72 -6.65
N VAL A 201 -21.27 11.74 -7.33
CA VAL A 201 -20.38 10.59 -7.53
C VAL A 201 -19.03 10.94 -6.95
N GLU A 202 -18.45 10.03 -6.19
CA GLU A 202 -17.12 10.17 -5.60
C GLU A 202 -16.21 9.14 -6.25
N VAL A 203 -15.14 9.61 -6.88
CA VAL A 203 -14.15 8.78 -7.53
C VAL A 203 -12.85 8.89 -6.74
N ILE A 204 -12.29 7.75 -6.36
CA ILE A 204 -10.96 7.70 -5.75
C ILE A 204 -9.98 8.37 -6.70
N ARG A 205 -9.20 9.35 -6.21
CA ARG A 205 -8.10 9.91 -7.00
C ARG A 205 -7.14 8.78 -7.30
N SER A 206 -7.18 8.33 -8.54
CA SER A 206 -6.18 7.44 -9.09
C SER A 206 -5.65 8.13 -10.33
N TRP A 207 -4.33 8.28 -10.39
CA TRP A 207 -3.57 8.76 -11.54
C TRP A 207 -3.94 10.17 -12.05
N GLY A 208 -3.11 11.17 -11.75
CA GLY A 208 -3.12 12.44 -12.52
C GLY A 208 -3.07 13.75 -11.74
N GLY A 209 -2.98 13.75 -10.41
CA GLY A 209 -2.78 14.96 -9.62
C GLY A 209 -1.55 14.84 -8.74
N GLY A 210 -0.70 15.87 -8.69
CA GLY A 210 0.57 15.93 -7.95
C GLY A 210 0.50 15.80 -6.42
N CYS A 211 -0.48 15.08 -5.87
CA CYS A 211 -0.38 14.56 -4.52
C CYS A 211 0.22 13.16 -4.59
N CYS A 212 1.53 13.13 -4.38
CA CYS A 212 2.27 12.00 -3.82
C CYS A 212 1.33 11.22 -2.89
N CYS A 213 1.00 9.98 -3.24
CA CYS A 213 0.27 9.09 -2.36
C CYS A 213 1.09 8.94 -1.07
N ARG A 214 0.73 9.73 -0.06
CA ARG A 214 1.14 9.55 1.33
C ARG A 214 0.19 8.48 1.89
N TRP A 215 0.43 7.25 1.43
CA TRP A 215 0.19 6.07 2.27
C TRP A 215 1.41 5.95 3.18
#